data_AF-A0A172Z2V1-F1
#
_entry.id   AF-A0A172Z2V1-F1
#
_cell.length_a   1.000
_cell.length_b   1.000
_cell.length_c   1.000
_cell.angle_alpha   90.00
_cell.angle_beta   90.00
_cell.angle_gamma   90.00
#
_symmetry.space_group_name_H-M   'P 1'
#
loop_
_entity.id
_entity.type
_entity.pdbx_description
1 polymer ?
#
loop_
_entity_poly.entity_id
_entity_poly.type
_entity_poly.pdbx_seq_one_letter_code
_entity_poly.pdbx_strand_id
1 'polypeptide(L)'
;MKRNKLVPELMVTDLNKSLAFWVTCLGFKVAYQRLEDGFAYLDLDGAQVMLEQVDPQANQWLTAALDRPFGRGINLQIDVAAVRPVIQRLETAAYPLFKASQDVWYRAGEVEVGQREFLVQDPDGYLVRLVERLGERVCKAFEEGITSHA
;
A
#
# COMPACT_ATOMS: atom_id res chain seq x y z
N MET A 1 3.77 -17.85 -10.09
CA MET A 1 3.77 -16.82 -9.02
C MET A 1 3.59 -17.53 -7.68
N LYS A 2 4.41 -17.22 -6.67
CA LYS A 2 4.21 -17.72 -5.31
C LYS A 2 3.12 -16.89 -4.64
N ARG A 3 2.10 -17.53 -4.06
CA ARG A 3 1.04 -16.83 -3.34
C ARG A 3 1.50 -16.37 -1.96
N ASN A 4 1.16 -15.15 -1.60
CA ASN A 4 1.37 -14.62 -0.27
C ASN A 4 0.44 -15.28 0.74
N LYS A 5 0.90 -15.32 1.99
CA LYS A 5 0.09 -15.81 3.12
C LYS A 5 -1.03 -14.83 3.51
N LEU A 6 -0.86 -13.55 3.20
CA LEU A 6 -1.84 -12.50 3.41
C LEU A 6 -1.99 -11.72 2.11
N VAL A 7 -3.22 -11.65 1.61
CA VAL A 7 -3.60 -10.94 0.38
C VAL A 7 -4.90 -10.21 0.68
N PRO A 8 -4.91 -8.87 0.79
CA PRO A 8 -6.15 -8.13 0.94
C PRO A 8 -6.96 -8.19 -0.36
N GLU A 9 -8.27 -8.30 -0.21
CA GLU A 9 -9.25 -8.11 -1.27
C GLU A 9 -9.98 -6.79 -1.04
N LEU A 10 -9.96 -5.92 -2.05
CA LEU A 10 -10.53 -4.59 -1.99
C LEU A 10 -11.75 -4.54 -2.91
N MET A 11 -12.91 -4.23 -2.33
CA MET A 11 -14.11 -3.94 -3.10
C MET A 11 -13.99 -2.55 -3.73
N VAL A 12 -14.11 -2.47 -5.05
CA VAL A 12 -13.95 -1.23 -5.81
C VAL A 12 -15.23 -0.87 -6.55
N THR A 13 -15.49 0.42 -6.76
CA THR A 13 -16.71 0.83 -7.47
C THR A 13 -16.58 0.76 -9.00
N ASP A 14 -15.36 0.86 -9.52
CA ASP A 14 -15.04 0.83 -10.94
C ASP A 14 -13.67 0.18 -11.14
N LEU A 15 -13.68 -1.08 -11.60
CA LEU A 15 -12.45 -1.87 -11.74
C LEU A 15 -11.47 -1.21 -12.72
N ASN A 16 -11.95 -0.56 -13.78
CA ASN A 16 -11.06 0.06 -14.77
C ASN A 16 -10.33 1.26 -14.18
N LYS A 17 -11.02 2.11 -13.40
CA LYS A 17 -10.38 3.22 -12.69
C LYS A 17 -9.38 2.72 -11.65
N SER A 18 -9.73 1.68 -10.92
CA SER A 18 -8.82 1.06 -9.95
C SER A 18 -7.61 0.46 -10.65
N LEU A 19 -7.77 -0.27 -11.76
CA LEU A 19 -6.63 -0.78 -12.53
C LEU A 19 -5.74 0.34 -13.06
N ALA A 20 -6.30 1.45 -13.57
CA ALA A 20 -5.49 2.60 -13.98
C ALA A 20 -4.67 3.18 -12.82
N PHE A 21 -5.23 3.25 -11.61
CA PHE A 21 -4.48 3.67 -10.42
C PHE A 21 -3.41 2.64 -10.02
N TRP A 22 -3.80 1.40 -9.74
CA TRP A 22 -2.93 0.37 -9.18
C TRP A 22 -1.82 -0.05 -10.17
N VAL A 23 -2.15 -0.22 -11.46
CA VAL A 23 -1.18 -0.65 -12.49
C VAL A 23 -0.39 0.55 -13.02
N THR A 24 -1.06 1.59 -13.52
CA THR A 24 -0.35 2.69 -14.20
C THR A 24 0.32 3.64 -13.22
N CYS A 25 -0.33 3.97 -12.09
CA CYS A 25 0.27 4.91 -11.13
C CYS A 25 1.21 4.18 -10.16
N LEU A 26 0.74 3.13 -9.50
CA LEU A 26 1.55 2.43 -8.48
C LEU A 26 2.56 1.43 -9.08
N GLY A 27 2.33 0.94 -10.29
CA GLY A 27 3.26 0.05 -11.00
C GLY A 27 3.00 -1.44 -10.79
N PHE A 28 1.86 -1.81 -10.20
CA PHE A 28 1.45 -3.22 -10.12
C PHE A 28 1.31 -3.82 -11.52
N LYS A 29 1.39 -5.15 -11.60
CA LYS A 29 1.08 -5.92 -12.79
C LYS A 29 -0.14 -6.77 -12.53
N VAL A 30 -0.97 -6.95 -13.56
CA VAL A 30 -2.05 -7.93 -13.50
C VAL A 30 -1.43 -9.33 -13.61
N ALA A 31 -1.55 -10.12 -12.55
CA ALA A 31 -1.14 -11.53 -12.56
C ALA A 31 -2.16 -12.39 -13.32
N TYR A 32 -3.46 -12.13 -13.08
CA TYR A 32 -4.58 -12.64 -13.87
C TYR A 32 -5.84 -11.83 -13.54
N GLN A 33 -6.85 -11.89 -14.41
CA GLN A 33 -8.12 -11.20 -14.22
C GLN A 33 -9.28 -12.02 -14.80
N ARG A 34 -10.48 -11.77 -14.29
CA ARG A 34 -11.76 -12.27 -14.81
C ARG A 34 -12.66 -11.06 -14.95
N LEU A 35 -12.64 -10.44 -16.12
CA LEU A 35 -13.35 -9.17 -16.34
C LEU A 35 -14.86 -9.38 -16.33
N GLU A 36 -15.31 -10.57 -16.73
CA GLU A 36 -16.69 -11.05 -16.64
C GLU A 36 -17.20 -11.09 -15.18
N ASP A 37 -16.31 -11.28 -14.22
CA ASP A 37 -16.61 -11.29 -12.78
C ASP A 37 -16.26 -9.95 -12.10
N GLY A 38 -15.77 -8.95 -12.85
CA GLY A 38 -15.28 -7.71 -12.27
C GLY A 38 -14.07 -7.90 -11.34
N PHE A 39 -13.21 -8.89 -11.60
CA PHE A 39 -12.11 -9.27 -10.70
C PHE A 39 -10.72 -9.11 -11.34
N ALA A 40 -9.75 -8.63 -10.56
CA ALA A 40 -8.33 -8.65 -10.92
C ALA A 40 -7.42 -9.04 -9.74
N TYR A 41 -6.40 -9.84 -10.02
CA TYR A 41 -5.34 -10.18 -9.08
C TYR A 41 -4.05 -9.48 -9.49
N LEU A 42 -3.51 -8.67 -8.60
CA LEU A 42 -2.34 -7.81 -8.86
C LEU A 42 -1.11 -8.27 -8.08
N ASP A 43 0.07 -8.08 -8.67
CA ASP A 43 1.37 -8.33 -8.06
C ASP A 43 2.33 -7.17 -8.32
N LEU A 44 3.06 -6.76 -7.29
CA LEU A 44 4.18 -5.83 -7.34
C LEU A 44 5.36 -6.45 -6.60
N ASP A 45 6.23 -7.13 -7.33
CA ASP A 45 7.43 -7.81 -6.80
C ASP A 45 7.12 -8.70 -5.58
N GLY A 46 5.99 -9.41 -5.64
CA GLY A 46 5.51 -10.28 -4.58
C GLY A 46 4.58 -9.61 -3.56
N ALA A 47 4.36 -8.29 -3.57
CA ALA A 47 3.24 -7.67 -2.86
C ALA A 47 1.95 -7.90 -3.66
N GLN A 48 0.94 -8.53 -3.07
CA GLN A 48 -0.24 -9.02 -3.79
C GLN A 48 -1.52 -8.41 -3.24
N VAL A 49 -2.41 -7.98 -4.13
CA VAL A 49 -3.71 -7.37 -3.82
C VAL A 49 -4.76 -7.90 -4.80
N MET A 50 -5.96 -8.18 -4.32
CA MET A 50 -7.12 -8.50 -5.16
C MET A 50 -8.05 -7.29 -5.23
N LEU A 51 -8.59 -7.03 -6.41
CA LEU A 51 -9.63 -6.04 -6.65
C LEU A 51 -10.89 -6.76 -7.14
N GLU A 52 -12.02 -6.47 -6.52
CA GLU A 52 -13.32 -6.99 -6.92
C GLU A 52 -14.31 -5.84 -7.06
N GLN A 53 -14.94 -5.69 -8.23
CA GLN A 53 -15.92 -4.64 -8.45
C GLN A 53 -17.20 -4.95 -7.68
N VAL A 54 -17.75 -3.95 -6.99
CA VAL A 54 -19.03 -4.07 -6.29
C VAL A 54 -20.13 -4.41 -7.29
N ASP A 55 -20.81 -5.54 -7.07
CA ASP A 55 -21.96 -5.99 -7.84
C ASP A 55 -23.09 -6.41 -6.89
N PRO A 56 -24.22 -5.68 -6.85
CA PRO A 56 -25.37 -6.01 -6.02
C PRO A 56 -26.01 -7.37 -6.33
N GLN A 57 -25.75 -7.97 -7.49
CA GLN A 57 -26.25 -9.29 -7.87
C GLN A 57 -25.31 -10.43 -7.49
N ALA A 58 -24.06 -10.11 -7.14
CA ALA A 58 -23.07 -11.09 -6.75
C ALA A 58 -23.14 -11.38 -5.24
N ASN A 59 -22.76 -12.60 -4.85
CA ASN A 59 -22.70 -13.02 -3.44
C ASN A 59 -21.39 -12.56 -2.79
N GLN A 60 -21.21 -11.25 -2.69
CA GLN A 60 -19.98 -10.61 -2.18
C GLN A 60 -19.93 -10.53 -0.66
N TRP A 61 -18.72 -10.48 -0.11
CA TRP A 61 -18.48 -10.51 1.35
C TRP A 61 -18.60 -9.14 2.01
N LEU A 62 -19.80 -8.55 1.92
CA LEU A 62 -20.13 -7.30 2.60
C LEU A 62 -20.53 -7.58 4.06
N THR A 63 -19.72 -7.09 4.99
CA THR A 63 -20.02 -7.17 6.43
C THR A 63 -20.88 -6.01 6.92
N ALA A 64 -20.94 -4.92 6.16
CA ALA A 64 -21.75 -3.73 6.37
C ALA A 64 -21.91 -2.97 5.04
N ALA A 65 -22.73 -1.91 5.03
CA ALA A 65 -22.80 -1.01 3.89
C ALA A 65 -21.44 -0.35 3.60
N LEU A 66 -21.13 -0.18 2.31
CA LEU A 66 -19.92 0.50 1.85
C LEU A 66 -20.12 2.02 1.86
N ASP A 67 -19.49 2.72 2.80
CA ASP A 67 -19.42 4.19 2.80
C ASP A 67 -18.01 4.68 2.48
N ARG A 68 -17.91 5.65 1.57
CA ARG A 68 -16.63 6.28 1.22
C ARG A 68 -16.09 7.20 2.35
N PRO A 69 -14.76 7.33 2.49
CA PRO A 69 -13.72 6.54 1.81
C PRO A 69 -13.76 5.08 2.29
N PHE A 70 -13.58 4.12 1.39
CA PHE A 70 -13.53 2.70 1.77
C PHE A 70 -12.26 2.40 2.59
N GLY A 71 -12.28 1.33 3.38
CA GLY A 71 -11.11 0.92 4.18
C GLY A 71 -10.82 1.82 5.40
N ARG A 72 -11.83 2.49 5.97
CA ARG A 72 -11.69 3.33 7.17
C ARG A 72 -11.01 2.54 8.30
N GLY A 73 -9.93 3.09 8.85
CA GLY A 73 -9.19 2.52 9.97
C GLY A 73 -8.03 1.60 9.60
N ILE A 74 -7.82 1.29 8.31
CA ILE A 74 -6.66 0.52 7.85
C ILE A 74 -5.77 1.34 6.91
N ASN A 75 -4.51 0.92 6.79
CA ASN A 75 -3.68 1.26 5.64
C ASN A 75 -2.96 -0.01 5.16
N LEU A 76 -2.69 -0.08 3.86
CA LEU A 76 -1.90 -1.14 3.27
C LEU A 76 -0.47 -0.66 3.13
N GLN A 77 0.42 -1.14 3.99
CA GLN A 77 1.84 -0.92 3.82
C GLN A 77 2.38 -1.86 2.73
N ILE A 78 3.01 -1.29 1.71
CA ILE A 78 3.63 -2.01 0.61
C ILE A 78 5.07 -1.53 0.47
N ASP A 79 6.01 -2.46 0.62
CA ASP A 79 7.42 -2.18 0.41
C ASP A 79 7.71 -2.11 -1.10
N VAL A 80 8.44 -1.08 -1.52
CA VAL A 80 8.88 -0.86 -2.90
C VAL A 80 10.37 -0.61 -2.94
N ALA A 81 11.01 -0.93 -4.07
CA ALA A 81 12.44 -0.72 -4.24
C ALA A 81 12.84 0.77 -4.11
N ALA A 82 11.99 1.69 -4.59
CA ALA A 82 12.17 3.12 -4.42
C ALA A 82 10.82 3.85 -4.50
N VAL A 83 10.59 4.84 -3.64
CA VAL A 83 9.32 5.61 -3.68
C VAL A 83 9.31 6.66 -4.79
N ARG A 84 10.48 7.22 -5.16
CA ARG A 84 10.57 8.35 -6.10
C ARG A 84 9.98 8.04 -7.48
N PRO A 85 10.25 6.90 -8.12
CA PRO A 85 9.63 6.57 -9.40
C PRO A 85 8.10 6.43 -9.33
N VAL A 86 7.56 6.00 -8.18
CA VAL A 86 6.11 5.91 -7.97
C VAL A 86 5.50 7.31 -7.89
N ILE A 87 6.12 8.20 -7.11
CA ILE A 87 5.69 9.60 -6.98
C ILE A 87 5.69 10.30 -8.34
N GLN A 88 6.72 10.11 -9.17
CA GLN A 88 6.77 10.70 -10.51
C GLN A 88 5.62 10.26 -11.42
N ARG A 89 5.19 8.99 -11.34
CA ARG A 89 4.02 8.50 -12.08
C ARG A 89 2.73 9.14 -11.58
N LEU A 90 2.57 9.27 -10.26
CA LEU A 90 1.43 9.95 -9.64
C LEU A 90 1.38 11.43 -10.04
N GLU A 91 2.50 12.15 -10.00
CA GLU A 91 2.61 13.54 -10.46
C GLU A 91 2.25 13.68 -11.95
N THR A 92 2.74 12.78 -12.80
CA THR A 92 2.41 12.77 -14.25
C THR A 92 0.92 12.55 -14.49
N ALA A 93 0.27 11.75 -13.64
CA ALA A 93 -1.17 11.52 -13.67
C ALA A 93 -1.98 12.62 -12.94
N ALA A 94 -1.32 13.67 -12.43
CA ALA A 94 -1.91 14.71 -11.58
C ALA A 94 -2.69 14.15 -10.37
N TYR A 95 -2.21 13.04 -9.81
CA TYR A 95 -2.84 12.34 -8.70
C TYR A 95 -2.25 12.80 -7.36
N PRO A 96 -3.05 13.38 -6.45
CA PRO A 96 -2.52 13.98 -5.22
C PRO A 96 -2.07 12.93 -4.20
N LEU A 97 -1.01 13.24 -3.46
CA LEU A 97 -0.60 12.47 -2.29
C LEU A 97 -1.49 12.83 -1.10
N PHE A 98 -1.89 11.83 -0.31
CA PHE A 98 -2.54 12.05 0.98
C PHE A 98 -1.53 12.60 2.01
N LYS A 99 -0.31 12.07 1.98
CA LYS A 99 0.82 12.57 2.77
C LYS A 99 2.09 12.57 1.92
N ALA A 100 2.78 13.71 1.89
CA ALA A 100 4.03 13.87 1.17
C ALA A 100 5.12 12.91 1.66
N SER A 101 6.13 12.67 0.80
CA SER A 101 7.20 11.75 1.15
C SER A 101 8.08 12.30 2.27
N GLN A 102 8.39 11.44 3.24
CA GLN A 102 9.23 11.76 4.38
C GLN A 102 10.08 10.55 4.79
N ASP A 103 11.26 10.83 5.32
CA ASP A 103 12.10 9.83 5.98
C ASP A 103 11.67 9.75 7.45
N VAL A 104 11.33 8.55 7.91
CA VAL A 104 10.87 8.29 9.28
C VAL A 104 11.67 7.14 9.87
N TRP A 105 12.02 7.28 11.14
CA TRP A 105 12.71 6.25 11.91
C TRP A 105 11.78 5.79 13.03
N TYR A 106 11.40 4.52 13.00
CA TYR A 106 10.52 3.93 14.00
C TYR A 106 11.32 3.02 14.92
N ARG A 107 11.20 3.24 16.22
CA ARG A 107 11.76 2.34 17.21
C ARG A 107 11.13 0.94 17.08
N ALA A 108 11.96 -0.06 16.90
CA ALA A 108 11.62 -1.48 16.93
C ALA A 108 12.53 -2.17 17.94
N GLY A 109 12.13 -2.17 19.22
CA GLY A 109 12.97 -2.69 20.30
C GLY A 109 14.18 -1.80 20.56
N GLU A 110 15.38 -2.32 20.28
CA GLU A 110 16.68 -1.68 20.51
C GLU A 110 17.22 -0.93 19.27
N VAL A 111 16.60 -1.15 18.11
CA VAL A 111 16.94 -0.49 16.86
C VAL A 111 15.85 0.49 16.45
N GLU A 112 16.20 1.41 15.56
CA GLU A 112 15.26 2.18 14.76
C GLU A 112 15.30 1.67 13.33
N VAL A 113 14.13 1.33 12.79
CA VAL A 113 13.95 0.97 11.38
C VAL A 113 13.65 2.23 10.60
N GLY A 114 14.54 2.56 9.67
CA GLY A 114 14.42 3.70 8.79
C GLY A 114 13.61 3.35 7.56
N GLN A 115 12.68 4.23 7.21
CA GLN A 115 11.95 4.12 5.96
C GLN A 115 11.62 5.47 5.37
N ARG A 116 11.73 5.56 4.05
CA ARG A 116 11.15 6.64 3.28
C ARG A 116 9.76 6.24 2.85
N GLU A 117 8.78 7.02 3.23
CA GLU A 117 7.37 6.67 3.02
C GLU A 117 6.57 7.84 2.46
N PHE A 118 5.48 7.53 1.77
CA PHE A 118 4.41 8.48 1.47
C PHE A 118 3.06 7.74 1.51
N LEU A 119 1.96 8.50 1.54
CA LEU A 119 0.62 7.93 1.51
C LEU A 119 -0.20 8.51 0.36
N VAL A 120 -1.03 7.67 -0.24
CA VAL A 120 -1.97 8.01 -1.31
C VAL A 120 -3.27 7.24 -1.09
N GLN A 121 -4.39 7.84 -1.48
CA GLN A 121 -5.68 7.15 -1.48
C GLN A 121 -5.97 6.62 -2.89
N ASP A 122 -6.42 5.38 -2.99
CA ASP A 122 -6.94 4.85 -4.26
C ASP A 122 -8.29 5.53 -4.63
N PRO A 123 -8.87 5.23 -5.81
CA PRO A 123 -10.10 5.88 -6.27
C PRO A 123 -11.32 5.74 -5.34
N ASP A 124 -11.35 4.70 -4.52
CA ASP A 124 -12.43 4.43 -3.56
C ASP A 124 -12.09 4.89 -2.13
N GLY A 125 -10.85 5.29 -1.89
CA GLY A 125 -10.38 5.89 -0.65
C GLY A 125 -9.50 5.00 0.22
N TYR A 126 -9.16 3.78 -0.24
CA TYR A 126 -8.26 2.90 0.49
C TYR A 126 -6.90 3.56 0.65
N LEU A 127 -6.41 3.60 1.89
CA LEU A 127 -5.14 4.26 2.21
C LEU A 127 -3.97 3.33 1.92
N VAL A 128 -3.13 3.70 0.95
CA VAL A 128 -1.95 2.94 0.54
C VAL A 128 -0.68 3.65 1.02
N ARG A 129 0.16 2.96 1.78
CA ARG A 129 1.43 3.46 2.33
C ARG A 129 2.59 2.77 1.61
N LEU A 130 3.29 3.50 0.75
CA LEU A 130 4.41 2.96 -0.02
C LEU A 130 5.70 3.26 0.73
N VAL A 131 6.56 2.24 0.87
CA VAL A 131 7.71 2.26 1.77
C VAL A 131 8.98 1.80 1.06
N GLU A 132 9.99 2.66 1.04
CA GLU A 132 11.37 2.32 0.68
C GLU A 132 12.18 2.13 1.97
N ARG A 133 12.86 0.98 2.12
CA ARG A 133 13.64 0.67 3.32
C ARG A 133 14.97 1.40 3.30
N LEU A 134 15.28 2.14 4.37
CA LEU A 134 16.54 2.88 4.55
C LEU A 134 17.56 2.12 5.41
N GLY A 135 17.18 0.95 5.95
CA GLY A 135 17.99 0.13 6.84
C GLY A 135 17.64 0.35 8.32
N GLU A 136 18.56 -0.07 9.19
CA GLU A 136 18.40 -0.03 10.64
C GLU A 136 19.56 0.73 11.29
N ARG A 137 19.31 1.36 12.44
CA ARG A 137 20.34 1.97 13.29
C ARG A 137 20.06 1.70 14.76
N VAL A 138 21.09 1.78 15.61
CA VAL A 138 20.92 1.66 17.06
C VAL A 138 20.06 2.82 17.59
N CYS A 139 19.12 2.52 18.47
CA CYS A 139 18.27 3.53 19.05
C CYS A 139 19.08 4.37 20.05
N LYS A 140 19.10 5.71 19.88
CA LYS A 140 19.94 6.64 20.67
C LYS A 140 19.84 6.48 22.20
N ALA A 141 18.68 6.05 22.72
CA ALA A 141 18.49 5.78 24.14
C ALA A 141 19.36 4.63 24.69
N PHE A 142 19.83 3.72 23.83
CA PHE A 142 20.74 2.62 24.21
C PHE A 142 22.21 3.03 24.13
N GLU A 143 22.57 3.99 23.26
CA GLU A 143 23.94 4.52 23.20
C GLU A 143 24.32 5.23 24.53
N GLU A 144 23.40 6.02 25.10
CA GLU A 144 23.64 6.74 26.36
C GLU A 144 23.74 5.80 27.58
N GLY A 145 23.05 4.66 27.58
CA GLY A 145 23.10 3.67 28.66
C GLY A 145 24.39 2.84 28.70
N ILE A 146 25.10 2.72 27.57
CA ILE A 146 26.40 2.04 27.50
C ILE A 146 27.53 2.97 27.98
N THR A 147 27.43 4.27 27.71
CA THR A 147 28.45 5.24 28.14
C THR A 147 28.42 5.60 29.63
N SER A 148 27.37 5.24 30.38
CA SER A 148 27.26 5.56 31.82
C SER A 148 27.83 4.49 32.76
N HIS A 149 28.47 3.44 32.22
CA HIS A 149 29.03 2.32 33.00
C HIS A 149 30.53 2.10 32.74
N ALA A 150 31.24 3.12 32.24
CA ALA A 150 32.70 3.11 32.09
C ALA A 150 33.39 4.00 33.13
#